data_AF-A0A951J4U2-F1
#
_entry.id   AF-A0A951J4U2-F1
#
_cell.length_a   1.000
_cell.length_b   1.000
_cell.length_c   1.000
_cell.angle_alpha   90.00
_cell.angle_beta   90.00
_cell.angle_gamma   90.00
#
_symmetry.space_group_name_H-M   'P 1'
#
loop_
_entity.id
_entity.type
_entity.pdbx_description
1 polymer ?
#
loop_
_entity_poly.entity_id
_entity_poly.type
_entity_poly.pdbx_seq_one_letter_code
_entity_poly.pdbx_strand_id
1 'polypeptide(L)'
;MNKLLILCLFVLLACERPIITLKNYSEQIGFDESKPTILLSLENCSYCFVEYQEAIKKIDTSKFNLVIISSQRKKASMLAVPDNKTIFVDQDKLAMKLNLIKSLPVILLPSGETIEIFSPDQLLVNLKNNVP
;
A
#
# COMPACT_ATOMS: atom_id res chain seq x y z
N MET A 1 1.91 -43.42 -24.64
CA MET A 1 1.57 -42.72 -23.38
C MET A 1 2.75 -41.84 -22.97
N ASN A 2 2.49 -40.67 -22.38
CA ASN A 2 3.42 -39.89 -21.54
C ASN A 2 4.39 -38.89 -22.18
N LYS A 3 3.90 -37.94 -23.01
CA LYS A 3 4.59 -36.63 -23.17
C LYS A 3 3.71 -35.41 -22.92
N LEU A 4 2.39 -35.57 -22.86
CA LEU A 4 1.44 -34.47 -22.65
C LEU A 4 1.26 -34.06 -21.17
N LEU A 5 1.76 -34.85 -20.21
CA LEU A 5 1.45 -34.65 -18.79
C LEU A 5 2.37 -33.64 -18.07
N ILE A 6 3.53 -33.31 -18.66
CA ILE A 6 4.56 -32.50 -17.98
C ILE A 6 4.32 -30.99 -18.15
N LEU A 7 3.58 -30.57 -19.18
CA LEU A 7 3.32 -29.14 -19.42
C LEU A 7 2.26 -28.56 -18.45
N CYS A 8 1.34 -29.38 -17.93
CA CYS A 8 0.31 -28.91 -17.00
C CYS A 8 0.82 -28.71 -15.56
N LEU A 9 2.00 -29.24 -15.21
CA LEU A 9 2.50 -29.16 -13.83
C LEU A 9 3.16 -27.81 -13.50
N PHE A 10 3.60 -27.04 -14.50
CA PHE A 10 4.24 -25.73 -14.28
C PHE A 10 3.25 -24.57 -14.17
N VAL A 11 2.00 -24.74 -14.61
CA VAL A 11 1.01 -23.65 -14.60
C VAL A 11 0.42 -23.43 -13.18
N LEU A 12 0.51 -24.42 -12.29
CA LEU A 12 -0.05 -24.32 -10.93
C LEU A 12 0.88 -23.66 -9.90
N LEU A 13 2.16 -23.43 -10.22
CA LEU A 13 3.14 -22.81 -9.31
C LEU A 13 3.30 -21.30 -9.49
N ALA A 14 2.72 -20.72 -10.55
CA ALA A 14 2.87 -19.28 -10.86
C ALA A 14 1.74 -18.41 -10.28
N CYS A 15 0.93 -18.94 -9.37
CA CYS A 15 -0.01 -18.13 -8.61
C CYS A 15 0.74 -17.50 -7.43
N GLU A 16 1.39 -16.36 -7.66
CA GLU A 16 1.86 -15.49 -6.56
C GLU A 16 0.67 -15.21 -5.66
N ARG A 17 0.68 -15.72 -4.42
CA ARG A 17 -0.43 -15.53 -3.49
C ARG A 17 -0.33 -14.11 -2.91
N PRO A 18 -1.18 -13.15 -3.32
CA PRO A 18 -1.03 -11.73 -2.96
C PRO A 18 -1.04 -11.52 -1.44
N ILE A 19 -1.82 -12.35 -0.73
CA ILE A 19 -1.94 -12.35 0.73
C ILE A 19 -0.61 -12.66 1.42
N ILE A 20 0.19 -13.58 0.90
CA ILE A 20 1.49 -13.93 1.50
C ILE A 20 2.46 -12.76 1.33
N THR A 21 2.40 -12.07 0.19
CA THR A 21 3.23 -10.89 -0.07
C THR A 21 2.84 -9.72 0.83
N LEU A 22 1.54 -9.48 1.04
CA LEU A 22 1.05 -8.46 1.97
C LEU A 22 1.54 -8.73 3.39
N LYS A 23 1.48 -9.98 3.84
CA LYS A 23 1.94 -10.37 5.17
C LYS A 23 3.43 -10.16 5.39
N ASN A 24 4.25 -10.60 4.43
CA ASN A 24 5.69 -10.36 4.52
C ASN A 24 6.02 -8.86 4.52
N TYR A 25 5.22 -8.05 3.81
CA TYR A 25 5.39 -6.60 3.78
C TYR A 25 4.92 -5.95 5.09
N SER A 26 3.78 -6.36 5.65
CA SER A 26 3.24 -5.87 6.93
C SER A 26 4.20 -6.12 8.08
N GLU A 27 4.78 -7.32 8.16
CA GLU A 27 5.76 -7.70 9.18
C GLU A 27 7.05 -6.86 9.11
N GLN A 28 7.52 -6.52 7.90
CA GLN A 28 8.74 -5.72 7.72
C GLN A 28 8.53 -4.24 8.02
N ILE A 29 7.37 -3.69 7.66
CA ILE A 29 7.05 -2.28 7.93
C ILE A 29 6.52 -2.07 9.36
N GLY A 30 5.89 -3.10 9.95
CA GLY A 30 5.36 -3.12 11.30
C GLY A 30 3.90 -2.67 11.42
N PHE A 31 3.10 -2.77 10.35
CA PHE A 31 1.68 -2.41 10.39
C PHE A 31 0.75 -3.62 10.54
N ASP A 32 -0.48 -3.39 11.02
CA ASP A 32 -1.50 -4.41 11.20
C ASP A 32 -2.24 -4.72 9.89
N GLU A 33 -1.99 -5.88 9.28
CA GLU A 33 -2.60 -6.29 8.01
C GLU A 33 -4.11 -6.54 8.05
N SER A 34 -4.70 -6.61 9.25
CA SER A 34 -6.15 -6.73 9.39
C SER A 34 -6.89 -5.42 9.09
N LYS A 35 -6.14 -4.31 8.97
CA LYS A 35 -6.68 -2.99 8.61
C LYS A 35 -6.36 -2.63 7.16
N PRO A 36 -7.24 -1.89 6.48
CA PRO A 36 -6.91 -1.26 5.21
C PRO A 36 -5.65 -0.41 5.33
N THR A 37 -4.80 -0.44 4.31
CA THR A 37 -3.48 0.20 4.34
C THR A 37 -3.31 1.09 3.11
N ILE A 38 -3.17 2.40 3.34
CA ILE A 38 -2.92 3.38 2.29
C ILE A 38 -1.41 3.38 2.01
N LEU A 39 -1.03 3.12 0.76
CA LEU A 39 0.33 3.33 0.28
C LEU A 39 0.41 4.60 -0.55
N LEU A 40 1.32 5.49 -0.18
CA LEU A 40 1.47 6.79 -0.81
C LEU A 40 2.94 7.12 -1.03
N SER A 41 3.31 7.41 -2.29
CA SER A 41 4.58 8.05 -2.62
C SER A 41 4.29 9.36 -3.34
N LEU A 42 4.93 10.42 -2.89
CA LEU A 42 4.91 11.73 -3.54
C LEU A 42 6.35 12.17 -3.85
N GLU A 43 7.25 11.19 -4.04
CA GLU A 43 8.57 11.47 -4.59
C GLU A 43 8.38 12.03 -6.00
N ASN A 44 8.88 13.25 -6.22
CA ASN A 44 8.88 13.97 -7.50
C ASN A 44 7.56 14.59 -7.99
N CYS A 45 6.51 14.70 -7.15
CA CYS A 45 5.31 15.49 -7.49
C CYS A 45 4.98 16.54 -6.42
N SER A 46 5.44 17.78 -6.60
CA SER A 46 5.19 18.88 -5.65
C SER A 46 3.71 19.28 -5.56
N TYR A 47 2.98 19.23 -6.67
CA TYR A 47 1.54 19.51 -6.69
C TYR A 47 0.75 18.45 -5.92
N CYS A 48 0.99 17.17 -6.25
CA CYS A 48 0.39 16.03 -5.56
C CYS A 48 0.71 16.05 -4.06
N PHE A 49 1.92 16.50 -3.68
CA PHE A 49 2.31 16.63 -2.28
C PHE A 49 1.33 17.48 -1.47
N VAL A 50 1.01 18.69 -1.95
CA VAL A 50 0.15 19.62 -1.23
C VAL A 50 -1.28 19.08 -1.11
N GLU A 51 -1.84 18.56 -2.20
CA GLU A 51 -3.22 18.08 -2.20
C GLU A 51 -3.41 16.86 -1.29
N TYR A 52 -2.52 15.87 -1.37
CA TYR A 52 -2.62 14.68 -0.52
C TYR A 52 -2.27 14.97 0.94
N GLN A 53 -1.42 15.95 1.22
CA GLN A 53 -1.17 16.40 2.60
C GLN A 53 -2.45 16.93 3.25
N GLU A 54 -3.20 17.77 2.55
CA GLU A 54 -4.47 18.31 3.04
C GLU A 54 -5.56 17.23 3.13
N ALA A 55 -5.57 16.25 2.22
CA ALA A 55 -6.46 15.12 2.33
C ALA A 55 -6.15 14.29 3.57
N ILE A 56 -4.89 13.89 3.79
CA ILE A 56 -4.47 13.07 4.95
C ILE A 56 -4.85 13.70 6.28
N LYS A 57 -4.66 15.02 6.44
CA LYS A 57 -5.04 15.74 7.67
C LYS A 57 -6.52 15.63 8.03
N LYS A 58 -7.39 15.34 7.06
CA LYS A 58 -8.85 15.23 7.27
C LYS A 58 -9.30 13.82 7.64
N ILE A 59 -8.39 12.85 7.67
CA ILE A 59 -8.73 11.44 7.83
C ILE A 59 -8.35 10.97 9.23
N ASP A 60 -9.22 10.18 9.83
CA ASP A 60 -8.97 9.50 11.11
C ASP A 60 -8.12 8.23 10.90
N THR A 61 -6.82 8.33 11.17
CA THR A 61 -5.85 7.23 11.00
C THR A 61 -6.06 6.07 11.97
N SER A 62 -6.99 6.13 12.93
CA SER A 62 -7.25 4.98 13.81
C SER A 62 -7.83 3.75 13.07
N LYS A 63 -8.49 3.99 11.92
CA LYS A 63 -9.20 2.99 11.12
C LYS A 63 -8.37 2.31 10.03
N PHE A 64 -7.20 2.84 9.70
CA PHE A 64 -6.35 2.32 8.62
C PHE A 64 -4.87 2.56 8.94
N ASN A 65 -4.00 1.85 8.24
CA ASN A 65 -2.59 2.17 8.24
C ASN A 65 -2.28 3.17 7.11
N LEU A 66 -1.38 4.11 7.36
CA LEU A 66 -0.79 4.97 6.36
C LEU A 66 0.70 4.63 6.26
N VAL A 67 1.13 4.11 5.10
CA VAL A 67 2.56 3.90 4.82
C VAL A 67 3.00 4.92 3.77
N ILE A 68 3.93 5.77 4.18
CA ILE A 68 4.53 6.76 3.30
C ILE A 68 5.79 6.14 2.70
N ILE A 69 5.78 5.93 1.39
CA ILE A 69 6.93 5.40 0.66
C ILE A 69 7.85 6.58 0.33
N SER A 70 8.96 6.68 1.05
CA SER A 70 10.01 7.65 0.72
C SER A 70 11.35 7.25 1.30
N SER A 71 12.39 7.35 0.47
CA SER A 71 13.80 7.22 0.86
C SER A 71 14.22 8.18 1.99
N GLN A 72 13.54 9.33 2.12
CA GLN A 72 13.87 10.38 3.09
C GLN A 72 12.81 10.50 4.18
N ARG A 73 13.12 10.03 5.40
CA ARG A 73 12.23 10.12 6.56
C ARG A 73 11.78 11.56 6.86
N LYS A 74 12.66 12.55 6.68
CA LYS A 74 12.32 13.97 6.86
C LYS A 74 11.21 14.41 5.92
N LYS A 75 11.25 13.99 4.65
CA LYS A 75 10.24 14.31 3.64
C LYS A 75 8.92 13.58 3.94
N ALA A 76 8.99 12.31 4.34
CA ALA A 76 7.80 11.58 4.79
C ALA A 76 7.10 12.29 5.96
N SER A 77 7.88 12.78 6.93
CA SER A 77 7.37 13.49 8.12
C SER A 77 6.69 14.82 7.80
N MET A 78 6.96 15.41 6.63
CA MET A 78 6.23 16.61 6.19
C MET A 78 4.80 16.29 5.75
N LEU A 79 4.53 15.05 5.34
CA LEU A 79 3.22 14.61 4.89
C LEU A 79 2.35 14.17 6.07
N ALA A 80 2.88 13.29 6.91
CA ALA A 80 2.31 12.94 8.20
C ALA A 80 3.42 12.48 9.15
N VAL A 81 3.29 12.77 10.44
CA VAL A 81 4.30 12.41 11.45
C VAL A 81 4.22 10.91 11.73
N PRO A 82 5.29 10.12 11.48
CA PRO A 82 5.27 8.70 11.78
C PRO A 82 5.14 8.44 13.28
N ASP A 83 4.25 7.54 13.66
CA ASP A 83 3.94 7.22 15.06
C ASP A 83 4.14 5.73 15.41
N ASN A 84 4.51 4.90 14.42
CA ASN A 84 4.66 3.44 14.52
C ASN A 84 3.41 2.70 15.04
N LYS A 85 2.23 3.33 14.97
CA LYS A 85 0.96 2.73 15.36
C LYS A 85 -0.01 2.69 14.18
N THR A 86 -0.09 3.82 13.48
CA THR A 86 -0.98 4.01 12.33
C THR A 86 -0.24 4.61 11.14
N ILE A 87 0.86 5.33 11.37
CA ILE A 87 1.65 6.01 10.33
C ILE A 87 3.07 5.44 10.32
N PHE A 88 3.45 4.87 9.19
CA PHE A 88 4.70 4.16 8.95
C PHE A 88 5.43 4.73 7.73
N VAL A 89 6.72 4.37 7.59
CA VAL A 89 7.55 4.82 6.47
C VAL A 89 8.23 3.62 5.83
N ASP A 90 8.00 3.43 4.53
CA ASP A 90 8.77 2.50 3.70
C ASP A 90 9.94 3.26 3.05
N GLN A 91 11.11 3.20 3.70
CA GLN A 91 12.32 3.88 3.20
C GLN A 91 13.02 3.10 2.08
N ASP A 92 12.85 1.78 2.08
CA ASP A 92 13.52 0.88 1.15
C ASP A 92 12.70 0.61 -0.11
N LYS A 93 11.51 1.19 -0.24
CA LYS A 93 10.56 0.98 -1.35
C LYS A 93 10.22 -0.51 -1.49
N LEU A 94 10.07 -1.20 -0.37
CA LEU A 94 9.74 -2.62 -0.31
C LEU A 94 8.44 -2.94 -1.04
N ALA A 95 7.42 -2.07 -0.95
CA ALA A 95 6.16 -2.27 -1.67
C ALA A 95 6.38 -2.45 -3.18
N MET A 96 7.30 -1.68 -3.76
CA MET A 96 7.66 -1.77 -5.18
C MET A 96 8.53 -3.00 -5.46
N LYS A 97 9.52 -3.29 -4.60
CA LYS A 97 10.42 -4.45 -4.74
C LYS A 97 9.68 -5.78 -4.68
N LEU A 98 8.61 -5.84 -3.89
CA LEU A 98 7.76 -7.02 -3.74
C LEU A 98 6.65 -7.11 -4.81
N ASN A 99 6.63 -6.20 -5.79
CA ASN A 99 5.57 -6.09 -6.80
C ASN A 99 4.15 -6.01 -6.19
N LEU A 100 4.03 -5.49 -4.97
CA LEU A 100 2.74 -5.37 -4.28
C LEU A 100 1.84 -4.33 -4.94
N ILE A 101 2.44 -3.39 -5.66
CA ILE A 101 1.79 -2.26 -6.28
C ILE A 101 2.35 -2.02 -7.69
N LYS A 102 1.47 -1.58 -8.59
CA LYS A 102 1.83 -1.16 -9.96
C LYS A 102 1.79 0.35 -10.13
N SER A 103 1.04 1.02 -9.26
CA SER A 103 0.81 2.46 -9.27
C SER A 103 0.76 2.97 -7.83
N LEU A 104 0.83 4.28 -7.67
CA LEU A 104 0.62 4.97 -6.40
C LEU A 104 -0.17 6.26 -6.65
N PRO A 105 -1.00 6.70 -5.69
CA PRO A 105 -1.36 6.00 -4.44
C PRO A 105 -2.34 4.83 -4.61
N VAL A 106 -2.37 3.95 -3.61
CA VAL A 106 -3.31 2.80 -3.55
C VAL A 106 -3.79 2.54 -2.13
N ILE A 107 -4.92 1.85 -2.00
CA ILE A 107 -5.38 1.23 -0.76
C ILE A 107 -5.23 -0.29 -0.90
N LEU A 108 -4.52 -0.92 0.03
CA LEU A 108 -4.46 -2.36 0.19
C LEU A 108 -5.54 -2.79 1.18
N LEU A 109 -6.39 -3.72 0.78
CA LEU A 109 -7.40 -4.31 1.64
C LEU A 109 -6.87 -5.57 2.34
N PRO A 110 -7.41 -5.95 3.52
CA PRO A 110 -7.04 -7.20 4.20
C PRO A 110 -7.28 -8.46 3.35
N SER A 111 -8.18 -8.39 2.36
CA SER A 111 -8.41 -9.46 1.38
C SER A 111 -7.20 -9.70 0.44
N GLY A 112 -6.23 -8.77 0.40
CA GLY A 112 -5.16 -8.72 -0.57
C GLY A 112 -5.54 -7.99 -1.87
N GLU A 113 -6.77 -7.48 -1.98
CA GLU A 113 -7.19 -6.63 -3.08
C GLU A 113 -6.58 -5.23 -2.99
N THR A 114 -6.40 -4.59 -4.14
CA THR A 114 -5.81 -3.25 -4.25
C THR A 114 -6.77 -2.30 -4.95
N ILE A 115 -6.99 -1.12 -4.37
CA ILE A 115 -7.78 -0.04 -4.97
C ILE A 115 -6.82 1.07 -5.39
N GLU A 116 -6.76 1.35 -6.69
CA GLU A 116 -5.97 2.46 -7.21
C GLU A 116 -6.65 3.81 -6.95
N ILE A 117 -5.86 4.79 -6.53
CA ILE A 117 -6.33 6.13 -6.17
C ILE A 117 -5.71 7.14 -7.13
N PHE A 118 -6.56 7.82 -7.90
CA PHE A 118 -6.17 8.80 -8.92
C PHE A 118 -6.35 10.23 -8.45
N SER A 119 -7.06 10.47 -7.34
CA SER A 119 -7.22 11.80 -6.76
C SER A 119 -7.40 11.78 -5.24
N PRO A 120 -7.08 12.90 -4.55
CA PRO A 120 -7.35 13.04 -3.12
C PRO A 120 -8.84 12.90 -2.78
N ASP A 121 -9.75 13.40 -3.62
CA ASP A 121 -11.19 13.25 -3.40
C ASP A 121 -11.63 11.78 -3.48
N GLN A 122 -11.09 11.03 -4.45
CA GLN A 122 -11.34 9.60 -4.57
C GLN A 122 -10.83 8.84 -3.33
N LEU A 123 -9.68 9.24 -2.76
CA LEU A 123 -9.19 8.69 -1.50
C LEU A 123 -10.22 8.87 -0.39
N LEU A 124 -10.68 10.11 -0.18
CA LEU A 124 -11.64 10.43 0.88
C LEU A 124 -12.97 9.69 0.71
N VAL A 125 -13.45 9.53 -0.53
CA VAL A 125 -14.68 8.78 -0.81
C VAL A 125 -14.51 7.28 -0.53
N ASN A 126 -13.38 6.68 -0.96
CA ASN A 126 -13.14 5.26 -0.72
C ASN A 126 -13.00 4.94 0.77
N LEU A 127 -12.35 5.82 1.53
CA LEU A 127 -12.21 5.63 2.98
C LEU A 127 -13.54 5.77 3.73
N LYS A 128 -14.51 6.49 3.18
CA LYS A 128 -15.87 6.57 3.75
C LYS A 128 -16.73 5.34 3.44
N ASN A 129 -16.54 4.75 2.25
CA ASN A 129 -17.46 3.74 1.72
C ASN A 129 -16.95 2.30 1.84
N ASN A 130 -15.62 2.11 1.80
CA ASN A 130 -15.00 0.79 1.64
C ASN A 130 -14.09 0.42 2.82
N VAL A 131 -13.94 1.29 3.82
CA VAL A 131 -13.17 1.05 5.03
C VAL A 131 -14.11 1.15 6.24
N PRO A 132 -14.41 0.03 6.93
CA PRO A 132 -15.34 0.01 8.06
C PRO A 132 -14.91 0.90 9.25
#